data_AF-A0A842YCX9-F1
#
_entry.id   AF-A0A842YCX9-F1
#
_cell.length_a   1.000
_cell.length_b   1.000
_cell.length_c   1.000
_cell.angle_alpha   90.00
_cell.angle_beta   90.00
_cell.angle_gamma   90.00
#
_symmetry.space_group_name_H-M   'P 1'
#
loop_
_entity.id
_entity.type
_entity.pdbx_description
1 polymer ?
#
loop_
_entity_poly.entity_id
_entity_poly.type
_entity_poly.pdbx_seq_one_letter_code
_entity_poly.pdbx_strand_id
1 'polypeptide(L)'
;MSARRRTIYFDQTQNERGRIDSTYSELGKLLRDNDFDVEPYTEFMLLAKNLKEADVLVFACPNSSKIRPPEIDVLKKYVSNGGGLMLLSLSGGDRGSMNNLSQVSEEFGIIFDNTAVKDERSNAGLPTMPIITDIVAHPTTEDVDDLLIPSACSLRIEGKALAL
;
A
#
# COMPACT_ATOMS: atom_id res chain seq x y z
N MET A 1 7.10 -25.88 -19.05
CA MET A 1 7.64 -24.50 -18.95
C MET A 1 7.45 -24.07 -17.52
N SER A 2 8.51 -23.81 -16.77
CA SER A 2 8.36 -23.26 -15.41
C SER A 2 7.75 -21.87 -15.54
N ALA A 3 6.60 -21.61 -14.92
CA ALA A 3 6.06 -20.27 -14.86
C ALA A 3 7.09 -19.36 -14.17
N ARG A 4 7.27 -18.13 -14.67
CA ARG A 4 8.09 -17.13 -13.98
C ARG A 4 7.46 -16.88 -12.60
N ARG A 5 8.27 -16.87 -11.54
CA ARG A 5 7.81 -16.43 -10.22
C ARG A 5 7.36 -14.97 -10.29
N ARG A 6 6.32 -14.64 -9.52
CA ARG A 6 5.81 -13.27 -9.48
C ARG A 6 6.73 -12.41 -8.62
N THR A 7 7.11 -11.25 -9.14
CA THR A 7 8.03 -10.33 -8.48
C THR A 7 7.26 -9.21 -7.80
N ILE A 8 7.56 -8.97 -6.51
CA ILE A 8 6.97 -7.90 -5.70
C ILE A 8 8.10 -7.00 -5.21
N TYR A 9 7.97 -5.71 -5.51
CA TYR A 9 8.89 -4.68 -5.05
C TYR A 9 8.28 -3.86 -3.92
N PHE A 10 9.04 -3.67 -2.85
CA PHE A 10 8.72 -2.72 -1.77
C PHE A 10 9.60 -1.49 -1.90
N ASP A 11 9.02 -0.34 -2.22
CA ASP A 11 9.76 0.92 -2.35
C ASP A 11 10.48 1.27 -1.04
N GLN A 12 11.71 1.76 -1.17
CA GLN A 12 12.50 2.36 -0.08
C GLN A 12 13.05 3.75 -0.47
N THR A 13 12.54 4.34 -1.55
CA THR A 13 13.01 5.61 -2.11
C THR A 13 12.25 6.81 -1.57
N GLN A 14 11.06 6.61 -0.98
CA GLN A 14 10.23 7.67 -0.39
C GLN A 14 10.22 7.63 1.14
N ASN A 15 11.28 7.08 1.73
CA ASN A 15 11.45 6.98 3.18
C ASN A 15 10.28 6.23 3.85
N GLU A 16 9.94 5.09 3.27
CA GLU A 16 8.93 4.16 3.73
C GLU A 16 9.21 3.70 5.17
N ARG A 17 8.15 3.70 5.97
CA ARG A 17 8.17 3.13 7.32
C ARG A 17 8.08 1.60 7.28
N GLY A 18 7.36 1.05 6.31
CA GLY A 18 7.29 -0.38 6.06
C GLY A 18 8.43 -0.83 5.16
N ARG A 19 9.30 -1.71 5.64
CA ARG A 19 10.46 -2.21 4.91
C ARG A 19 10.51 -3.72 4.99
N ILE A 20 10.62 -4.36 3.82
CA ILE A 20 10.49 -5.81 3.69
C ILE A 20 11.63 -6.60 4.36
N ASP A 21 12.76 -5.94 4.60
CA ASP A 21 13.96 -6.49 5.25
C ASP A 21 13.94 -6.31 6.78
N SER A 22 12.98 -5.56 7.34
CA SER A 22 12.93 -5.22 8.76
C SER A 22 11.50 -5.20 9.30
N THR A 23 10.79 -4.07 9.23
CA THR A 23 9.45 -3.92 9.83
C THR A 23 8.41 -4.87 9.25
N TYR A 24 8.60 -5.34 8.02
CA TYR A 24 7.78 -6.36 7.35
C TYR A 24 8.52 -7.67 7.09
N SER A 25 9.55 -7.99 7.88
CA SER A 25 10.34 -9.22 7.69
C SER A 25 9.51 -10.51 7.72
N GLU A 26 8.50 -10.62 8.60
CA GLU A 26 7.59 -11.77 8.65
C GLU A 26 6.71 -11.87 7.40
N LEU A 27 6.16 -10.75 6.92
CA LEU A 27 5.44 -10.69 5.65
C LEU A 27 6.35 -11.09 4.48
N GLY A 28 7.58 -10.58 4.46
CA GLY A 28 8.56 -10.92 3.43
C GLY A 28 8.93 -12.40 3.45
N LYS A 29 8.99 -13.04 4.61
CA LYS A 29 9.16 -14.49 4.72
C LYS A 29 7.92 -15.22 4.18
N LEU A 30 6.73 -14.84 4.64
CA LEU A 30 5.47 -15.46 4.20
C LEU A 30 5.31 -15.43 2.68
N LEU A 31 5.59 -14.29 2.04
CA LEU A 31 5.51 -14.16 0.58
C LEU A 31 6.53 -15.07 -0.13
N ARG A 32 7.78 -15.14 0.34
CA ARG A 32 8.80 -16.01 -0.25
C ARG A 32 8.48 -17.49 -0.06
N ASP A 33 7.94 -17.86 1.09
CA ASP A 33 7.46 -19.22 1.37
C ASP A 33 6.28 -19.61 0.45
N ASN A 34 5.62 -18.63 -0.17
CA ASN A 34 4.55 -18.81 -1.17
C ASN A 34 5.02 -18.52 -2.62
N ASP A 35 6.29 -18.76 -2.92
CA ASP A 35 6.87 -18.70 -4.28
C ASP A 35 6.83 -17.31 -4.97
N PHE A 36 6.77 -16.23 -4.19
CA PHE A 36 7.00 -14.87 -4.69
C PHE A 36 8.47 -14.46 -4.57
N ASP A 37 8.98 -13.78 -5.59
CA ASP A 37 10.27 -13.09 -5.51
C ASP A 37 10.02 -11.71 -4.91
N VAL A 38 10.48 -11.47 -3.68
CA VAL A 38 10.21 -10.22 -2.96
C VAL A 38 11.49 -9.48 -2.63
N GLU A 39 11.60 -8.25 -3.13
CA GLU A 39 12.82 -7.47 -3.07
C GLU A 39 12.53 -6.01 -2.68
N PRO A 40 13.47 -5.34 -1.97
CA PRO A 40 13.40 -3.90 -1.80
C PRO A 40 13.70 -3.20 -3.13
N TYR A 41 12.97 -2.13 -3.42
CA TYR A 41 13.25 -1.24 -4.54
C TYR A 41 14.00 0.00 -4.04
N THR A 42 15.25 0.15 -4.48
CA THR A 42 16.17 1.20 -3.99
C THR A 42 16.67 2.12 -5.10
N GLU A 43 16.24 1.91 -6.34
CA GLU A 43 16.71 2.67 -7.50
C GLU A 43 16.12 4.09 -7.49
N PHE A 44 16.99 5.08 -7.28
CA PHE A 44 16.57 6.48 -7.25
C PHE A 44 16.01 6.90 -8.61
N MET A 45 14.83 7.54 -8.55
CA MET A 45 14.00 7.83 -9.71
C MET A 45 13.34 6.58 -10.28
N LEU A 46 12.03 6.51 -10.08
CA LEU A 46 11.20 5.46 -10.63
C LEU A 46 11.04 5.63 -12.15
N LEU A 47 11.72 4.79 -12.93
CA LEU A 47 11.60 4.78 -14.38
C LEU A 47 10.88 3.53 -14.85
N ALA A 48 10.16 3.63 -15.96
CA ALA A 48 9.38 2.52 -16.53
C ALA A 48 10.22 1.25 -16.79
N LYS A 49 11.51 1.40 -17.10
CA LYS A 49 12.42 0.25 -17.29
C LYS A 49 12.61 -0.57 -16.02
N ASN A 50 12.56 0.07 -14.85
CA ASN A 50 12.78 -0.59 -13.56
C ASN A 50 11.55 -1.40 -13.11
N LEU A 51 10.37 -1.12 -13.67
CA LEU A 51 9.12 -1.83 -13.34
C LEU A 51 8.77 -2.94 -14.33
N LYS A 52 9.57 -3.16 -15.38
CA LYS A 52 9.28 -4.17 -16.41
C LYS A 52 9.14 -5.59 -15.86
N GLU A 53 9.88 -5.89 -14.80
CA GLU A 53 9.93 -7.22 -14.18
C GLU A 53 9.07 -7.31 -12.92
N ALA A 54 8.45 -6.21 -12.48
CA ALA A 54 7.63 -6.16 -11.26
C ALA A 54 6.16 -6.47 -11.57
N ASP A 55 5.61 -7.49 -10.93
CA ASP A 55 4.17 -7.76 -10.98
C ASP A 55 3.40 -6.86 -10.01
N VAL A 56 4.01 -6.51 -8.88
CA VAL A 56 3.46 -5.58 -7.90
C VAL A 56 4.53 -4.62 -7.39
N LEU A 57 4.20 -3.33 -7.26
CA LEU A 57 4.97 -2.34 -6.53
C LEU A 57 4.19 -1.87 -5.28
N VAL A 58 4.87 -1.78 -4.14
CA VAL A 58 4.30 -1.42 -2.85
C VAL A 58 4.96 -0.16 -2.31
N PHE A 59 4.16 0.87 -2.01
CA PHE A 59 4.58 2.03 -1.22
C PHE A 59 4.06 1.86 0.21
N ALA A 60 4.95 1.44 1.11
CA ALA A 60 4.59 1.07 2.47
C ALA A 60 4.74 2.25 3.44
N CYS A 61 3.73 3.13 3.45
CA CYS A 61 3.69 4.33 4.29
C CYS A 61 4.89 5.27 4.06
N PRO A 62 5.04 5.86 2.86
CA PRO A 62 6.02 6.93 2.60
C PRO A 62 5.90 8.07 3.61
N ASN A 63 7.04 8.60 4.04
CA ASN A 63 7.06 9.57 5.13
C ASN A 63 8.08 10.68 4.90
N SER A 64 7.64 11.94 4.94
CA SER A 64 8.49 13.11 4.68
C SER A 64 9.17 13.10 3.32
N SER A 65 8.56 12.44 2.33
CA SER A 65 9.00 12.42 0.93
C SER A 65 7.81 12.43 -0.01
N LYS A 66 8.02 12.99 -1.20
CA LYS A 66 6.98 13.09 -2.25
C LYS A 66 7.47 12.48 -3.55
N ILE A 67 6.59 11.68 -4.16
CA ILE A 67 6.77 11.11 -5.49
C ILE A 67 6.71 12.25 -6.49
N ARG A 68 7.68 12.33 -7.40
CA ARG A 68 7.75 13.45 -8.36
C ARG A 68 6.77 13.24 -9.51
N PRO A 69 6.27 14.32 -10.16
CA PRO A 69 5.30 14.18 -11.25
C PRO A 69 5.69 13.19 -12.36
N PRO A 70 6.96 13.13 -12.84
CA PRO A 70 7.35 12.13 -13.84
C PRO A 70 7.25 10.67 -13.34
N GLU A 71 7.45 10.44 -12.03
CA GLU A 71 7.31 9.11 -11.42
C GLU A 71 5.84 8.73 -11.28
N ILE A 72 4.97 9.70 -10.95
CA ILE A 72 3.52 9.52 -10.94
C ILE A 72 3.02 9.08 -12.32
N ASP A 73 3.50 9.72 -13.39
CA ASP A 73 3.16 9.32 -14.77
C ASP A 73 3.64 7.90 -15.11
N VAL A 74 4.80 7.49 -14.58
CA VAL A 74 5.30 6.12 -14.72
C VAL A 74 4.39 5.13 -14.00
N LEU A 75 3.99 5.43 -12.76
CA LEU A 75 3.08 4.59 -11.96
C LEU A 75 1.72 4.41 -12.65
N LYS A 76 1.14 5.50 -13.15
CA LYS A 76 -0.14 5.47 -13.87
C LYS A 76 -0.09 4.59 -15.11
N LYS A 77 0.99 4.70 -15.89
CA LYS A 77 1.23 3.84 -17.06
C LYS A 77 1.48 2.39 -16.65
N TYR A 78 2.20 2.15 -15.56
CA TYR A 78 2.46 0.81 -15.04
C TYR A 78 1.14 0.09 -14.69
N VAL A 79 0.25 0.74 -13.94
CA VAL A 79 -1.08 0.21 -13.62
C VAL A 79 -1.93 0.02 -14.88
N SER A 80 -1.93 0.99 -15.80
CA SER A 80 -2.66 0.88 -17.08
C SER A 80 -2.20 -0.30 -17.95
N ASN A 81 -0.94 -0.73 -17.79
CA ASN A 81 -0.37 -1.86 -18.51
C ASN A 81 -0.55 -3.20 -17.75
N GLY A 82 -1.30 -3.22 -16.65
CA GLY A 82 -1.63 -4.43 -15.88
C GLY A 82 -0.72 -4.68 -14.67
N GLY A 83 0.17 -3.75 -14.33
CA GLY A 83 0.96 -3.81 -13.11
C GLY A 83 0.12 -3.58 -11.85
N GLY A 84 0.41 -4.28 -10.76
CA GLY A 84 -0.27 -4.09 -9.48
C GLY A 84 0.38 -2.99 -8.65
N LEU A 85 -0.42 -2.07 -8.10
CA LEU A 85 0.08 -1.01 -7.21
C LEU A 85 -0.62 -1.08 -5.85
N MET A 86 0.15 -1.19 -4.78
CA MET A 86 -0.34 -1.16 -3.41
C MET A 86 0.19 0.09 -2.70
N LEU A 87 -0.71 0.91 -2.18
CA LEU A 87 -0.39 2.16 -1.49
C LEU A 87 -0.91 2.06 -0.06
N LEU A 88 -0.01 2.14 0.92
CA LEU A 88 -0.35 2.12 2.33
C LEU A 88 -0.06 3.49 2.94
N SER A 89 -0.97 3.96 3.79
CA SER A 89 -0.82 5.23 4.50
C SER A 89 -1.17 5.04 5.97
N LEU A 90 -0.91 6.08 6.75
CA LEU A 90 -1.19 6.13 8.19
C LEU A 90 -2.07 7.34 8.51
N SER A 91 -2.44 7.44 9.79
CA SER A 91 -3.19 8.54 10.35
C SER A 91 -2.62 9.89 9.93
N GLY A 92 -3.51 10.79 9.55
CA GLY A 92 -3.19 12.10 9.00
C GLY A 92 -3.01 12.11 7.48
N GLY A 93 -3.07 10.96 6.80
CA GLY A 93 -3.03 10.86 5.34
C GLY A 93 -1.77 11.51 4.75
N ASP A 94 -1.92 12.09 3.56
CA ASP A 94 -0.84 12.78 2.86
C ASP A 94 -0.23 13.92 3.69
N ARG A 95 -1.06 14.71 4.38
CA ARG A 95 -0.61 15.86 5.18
C ARG A 95 0.16 15.42 6.42
N GLY A 96 -0.35 14.43 7.15
CA GLY A 96 0.25 13.92 8.39
C GLY A 96 1.57 13.21 8.16
N SER A 97 1.67 12.49 7.04
CA SER A 97 2.90 11.80 6.63
C SER A 97 3.81 12.65 5.73
N MET A 98 3.40 13.89 5.40
CA MET A 98 4.10 14.79 4.48
C MET A 98 4.46 14.13 3.13
N ASN A 99 3.56 13.31 2.61
CA ASN A 99 3.68 12.64 1.32
C ASN A 99 2.63 13.15 0.31
N ASN A 100 2.48 12.46 -0.82
CA ASN A 100 1.51 12.81 -1.86
C ASN A 100 0.91 11.55 -2.52
N LEU A 101 0.61 10.50 -1.74
CA LEU A 101 0.04 9.27 -2.27
C LEU A 101 -1.27 9.51 -3.03
N SER A 102 -2.08 10.47 -2.59
CA SER A 102 -3.35 10.79 -3.26
C SER A 102 -3.16 11.30 -4.69
N GLN A 103 -2.04 11.96 -5.01
CA GLN A 103 -1.75 12.38 -6.39
C GLN A 103 -1.52 11.19 -7.34
N VAL A 104 -1.16 10.02 -6.79
CA VAL A 104 -1.06 8.77 -7.55
C VAL A 104 -2.42 8.11 -7.67
N SER A 105 -3.16 8.01 -6.57
CA SER A 105 -4.38 7.20 -6.48
C SER A 105 -5.66 7.89 -6.94
N GLU A 106 -5.71 9.23 -6.96
CA GLU A 106 -6.93 9.99 -7.27
C GLU A 106 -7.46 9.73 -8.69
N GLU A 107 -6.58 9.46 -9.66
CA GLU A 107 -6.98 9.09 -11.02
C GLU A 107 -7.73 7.75 -11.08
N PHE A 108 -7.48 6.89 -10.09
CA PHE A 108 -8.19 5.63 -9.91
C PHE A 108 -9.41 5.77 -8.98
N GLY A 109 -9.72 6.99 -8.51
CA GLY A 109 -10.87 7.27 -7.65
C GLY A 109 -10.65 6.99 -6.17
N ILE A 110 -9.41 6.91 -5.70
CA ILE A 110 -9.08 6.67 -4.29
C ILE A 110 -8.29 7.84 -3.74
N ILE A 111 -8.73 8.42 -2.62
CA ILE A 111 -8.08 9.57 -1.99
C ILE A 111 -7.85 9.26 -0.51
N PHE A 112 -6.64 9.51 0.00
CA PHE A 112 -6.32 9.37 1.41
C PHE A 112 -6.74 10.64 2.17
N ASP A 113 -7.75 10.53 3.02
CA ASP A 113 -8.17 11.66 3.84
C ASP A 113 -7.16 11.94 4.96
N ASN A 114 -7.05 13.21 5.35
CA ASN A 114 -6.16 13.64 6.43
C ASN A 114 -6.80 13.41 7.81
N THR A 115 -7.23 12.17 8.07
CA THR A 115 -7.99 11.76 9.27
C THR A 115 -7.20 10.75 10.10
N ALA A 116 -7.66 10.48 11.32
CA ALA A 116 -7.17 9.38 12.14
C ALA A 116 -8.37 8.54 12.55
N VAL A 117 -8.40 7.27 12.13
CA VAL A 117 -9.44 6.33 12.54
C VAL A 117 -9.23 6.00 14.01
N LYS A 118 -10.28 6.17 14.81
CA LYS A 118 -10.29 5.88 16.24
C LYS A 118 -11.59 5.22 16.65
N ASP A 119 -11.50 4.25 17.56
CA ASP A 119 -12.65 3.63 18.20
C ASP A 119 -12.41 3.56 19.71
N GLU A 120 -13.24 4.25 20.50
CA GLU A 120 -13.13 4.28 21.96
C GLU A 120 -13.68 3.02 22.64
N ARG A 121 -14.37 2.15 21.90
CA ARG A 121 -15.10 0.98 22.43
C ARG A 121 -14.52 -0.35 21.94
N SER A 122 -14.30 -0.47 20.62
CA SER A 122 -13.78 -1.68 19.99
C SER A 122 -12.33 -1.46 19.56
N ASN A 123 -11.39 -1.64 20.50
CA ASN A 123 -9.98 -1.42 20.24
C ASN A 123 -9.07 -2.37 21.04
N ALA A 124 -7.83 -2.51 20.58
CA ALA A 124 -6.79 -3.31 21.24
C ALA A 124 -6.02 -2.50 22.32
N GLY A 125 -6.75 -1.84 23.22
CA GLY A 125 -6.21 -1.09 24.36
C GLY A 125 -5.87 0.39 24.10
N LEU A 126 -5.90 0.84 22.85
CA LEU A 126 -5.74 2.24 22.46
C LEU A 126 -6.77 2.61 21.40
N PRO A 127 -7.41 3.79 21.45
CA PRO A 127 -8.41 4.17 20.46
C PRO A 127 -7.89 4.16 19.01
N THR A 128 -6.60 4.38 18.79
CA THR A 128 -5.94 4.33 17.47
C THR A 128 -5.64 2.91 16.99
N MET A 129 -6.08 1.88 17.70
CA MET A 129 -5.94 0.47 17.36
C MET A 129 -7.33 -0.18 17.27
N PRO A 130 -8.22 0.32 16.39
CA PRO A 130 -9.57 -0.19 16.25
C PRO A 130 -9.57 -1.63 15.73
N ILE A 131 -10.51 -2.43 16.24
CA ILE A 131 -10.81 -3.78 15.75
C ILE A 131 -12.06 -3.66 14.87
N ILE A 132 -11.90 -3.95 13.58
CA ILE A 132 -12.95 -3.87 12.57
C ILE A 132 -13.62 -5.24 12.43
N THR A 133 -14.93 -5.29 12.63
CA THR A 133 -15.74 -6.51 12.50
C THR A 133 -16.80 -6.43 11.41
N ASP A 134 -17.08 -5.22 10.90
CA ASP A 134 -17.98 -4.99 9.76
C ASP A 134 -17.17 -5.08 8.46
N ILE A 135 -16.86 -6.32 8.05
CA ILE A 135 -16.02 -6.64 6.89
C ILE A 135 -16.92 -6.99 5.70
N VAL A 136 -16.67 -6.39 4.53
CA VAL A 136 -17.44 -6.74 3.32
C VAL A 136 -17.01 -8.12 2.84
N ALA A 137 -17.99 -8.95 2.50
CA ALA A 137 -17.74 -10.28 1.95
C ALA A 137 -17.04 -10.19 0.58
N HIS A 138 -15.84 -10.76 0.49
CA HIS A 138 -15.01 -10.81 -0.72
C HIS A 138 -14.10 -12.05 -0.65
N PRO A 139 -13.64 -12.63 -1.78
CA PRO A 139 -12.71 -13.78 -1.75
C PRO A 139 -11.40 -13.53 -0.98
N THR A 140 -11.02 -12.27 -0.74
CA THR A 140 -9.83 -11.92 0.05
C THR A 140 -10.12 -11.71 1.54
N THR A 141 -11.39 -11.71 1.94
CA THR A 141 -11.86 -11.59 3.33
C THR A 141 -12.59 -12.86 3.77
N GLU A 142 -12.55 -13.93 2.97
CA GLU A 142 -13.03 -15.25 3.35
C GLU A 142 -12.25 -15.74 4.60
N ASP A 143 -12.98 -16.28 5.57
CA ASP A 143 -12.46 -16.74 6.86
C ASP A 143 -11.76 -15.66 7.72
N VAL A 144 -12.05 -14.37 7.47
CA VAL A 144 -11.59 -13.25 8.30
C VAL A 144 -12.76 -12.66 9.09
N ASP A 145 -12.79 -12.92 10.41
CA ASP A 145 -13.85 -12.44 11.30
C ASP A 145 -13.63 -11.01 11.80
N ASP A 146 -12.37 -10.64 12.04
CA ASP A 146 -11.98 -9.31 12.49
C ASP A 146 -10.59 -8.90 11.99
N LEU A 147 -10.35 -7.58 11.97
CA LEU A 147 -9.09 -6.99 11.56
C LEU A 147 -8.68 -5.87 12.51
N LEU A 148 -7.46 -5.96 13.05
CA LEU A 148 -6.82 -4.85 13.74
C LEU A 148 -6.20 -3.89 12.71
N ILE A 149 -6.67 -2.64 12.69
CA ILE A 149 -6.14 -1.62 11.76
C ILE A 149 -5.48 -0.47 12.53
N PRO A 150 -4.20 -0.60 12.91
CA PRO A 150 -3.55 0.39 13.77
C PRO A 150 -3.20 1.67 13.00
N SER A 151 -3.55 2.81 13.60
CA SER A 151 -3.15 4.16 13.18
C SER A 151 -3.43 4.45 11.70
N ALA A 152 -4.60 4.06 11.20
CA ALA A 152 -5.02 4.33 9.83
C ALA A 152 -5.65 5.72 9.64
N CYS A 153 -5.72 6.15 8.39
CA CYS A 153 -6.63 7.20 7.93
C CYS A 153 -7.82 6.58 7.17
N SER A 154 -8.86 7.37 6.96
CA SER A 154 -9.98 6.99 6.09
C SER A 154 -9.62 7.19 4.62
N LEU A 155 -10.29 6.44 3.75
CA LEU A 155 -10.26 6.64 2.31
C LEU A 155 -11.58 7.26 1.85
N ARG A 156 -11.48 8.14 0.86
CA ARG A 156 -12.63 8.57 0.06
C ARG A 156 -12.56 7.90 -1.30
N ILE A 157 -13.70 7.39 -1.74
CA ILE A 157 -13.86 6.60 -2.95
C ILE A 157 -14.77 7.35 -3.92
N GLU A 158 -14.35 7.46 -5.17
CA GLU A 158 -15.06 8.16 -6.25
C GLU A 158 -15.03 7.34 -7.55
N GLY A 159 -15.96 7.63 -8.46
CA GLY A 159 -15.98 7.02 -9.80
C GLY A 159 -16.16 5.50 -9.78
N LYS A 160 -15.14 4.77 -10.26
CA LYS A 160 -15.15 3.29 -10.39
C LYS A 160 -14.43 2.56 -9.26
N ALA A 161 -13.85 3.28 -8.31
CA ALA A 161 -13.20 2.65 -7.17
C ALA A 161 -14.25 1.96 -6.28
N LEU A 162 -13.84 0.86 -5.65
CA LEU A 162 -14.69 0.04 -4.78
C LEU A 162 -14.02 -0.06 -3.41
N ALA A 163 -14.83 0.09 -2.37
CA ALA A 163 -14.45 -0.30 -1.02
C ALA A 163 -14.87 -1.77 -0.82
N LEU A 164 -13.94 -2.55 -0.28
CA LEU A 164 -14.10 -3.94 0.15
C LEU A 164 -13.85 -3.99 1.67
#